data_AF-A0A8B8AZW8-F1
#
_entry.id   AF-A0A8B8AZW8-F1
#
_cell.length_a   1.000
_cell.length_b   1.000
_cell.length_c   1.000
_cell.angle_alpha   90.00
_cell.angle_beta   90.00
_cell.angle_gamma   90.00
#
_symmetry.space_group_name_H-M   'P 1'
#
loop_
_entity.id
_entity.type
_entity.pdbx_description
1 polymer ?
#
loop_
_entity_poly.entity_id
_entity_poly.type
_entity_poly.pdbx_seq_one_letter_code
_entity_poly.pdbx_strand_id
1 'polypeptide(L)'
;MKLSKHTRLHVRTFIVFVYPVIVSTCGTSPNCCTNFYSSKDSHCVACQTGYFGPNCSLPCRYPNYGLQCQFECKCEQKQYCNHITGCQSTIDGTAWPVDINGTSKDAFLKITAWLNRHF
;
A
#
# COMPACT_ATOMS: atom_id res chain seq x y z
N MET A 1 23.42 -55.91 42.58
CA MET A 1 21.94 -56.00 42.62
C MET A 1 21.47 -54.84 43.49
N LYS A 2 20.80 -53.79 43.01
CA LYS A 2 19.54 -53.76 42.26
C LYS A 2 19.47 -52.44 41.48
N LEU A 3 19.36 -52.52 40.16
CA LEU A 3 18.92 -51.43 39.29
C LEU A 3 17.40 -51.27 39.51
N SER A 4 16.91 -50.07 39.82
CA SER A 4 15.48 -49.77 39.72
C SER A 4 15.26 -48.48 38.94
N LYS A 5 14.65 -48.67 37.77
CA LYS A 5 14.38 -47.68 36.72
C LYS A 5 13.35 -46.68 37.22
N HIS A 6 13.68 -45.39 37.23
CA HIS A 6 12.66 -44.35 37.30
C HIS A 6 11.98 -44.25 35.93
N THR A 7 10.80 -44.88 35.85
CA THR A 7 9.88 -44.77 34.72
C THR A 7 9.49 -43.30 34.57
N ARG A 8 9.94 -42.65 33.49
CA ARG A 8 9.53 -41.28 33.15
C ARG A 8 8.02 -41.29 32.88
N LEU A 9 7.23 -40.89 33.87
CA LEU A 9 5.82 -40.56 33.70
C LEU A 9 5.77 -39.32 32.80
N HIS A 10 5.45 -39.52 31.51
CA HIS A 10 5.16 -38.46 30.57
C HIS A 10 3.82 -37.79 30.97
N VAL A 11 3.86 -36.91 31.96
CA VAL A 11 2.84 -35.88 32.08
C VAL A 11 3.01 -35.00 30.84
N ARG A 12 2.07 -35.10 29.89
CA ARG A 12 1.95 -34.17 28.76
C ARG A 12 1.55 -32.81 29.33
N THR A 13 2.46 -32.15 30.03
CA THR A 13 2.43 -30.70 30.13
C THR A 13 2.56 -30.24 28.69
N PHE A 14 1.45 -29.82 28.08
CA PHE A 14 1.51 -28.95 26.92
C PHE A 14 2.29 -27.73 27.40
N ILE A 15 3.61 -27.77 27.23
CA ILE A 15 4.43 -26.57 27.24
C ILE A 15 3.93 -25.82 26.01
N VAL A 16 2.86 -25.06 26.20
CA VAL A 16 2.57 -23.94 25.32
C VAL A 16 3.85 -23.13 25.44
N PHE A 17 4.67 -23.18 24.40
CA PHE A 17 5.79 -22.27 24.31
C PHE A 17 5.18 -20.88 24.32
N VAL A 18 5.07 -20.29 25.51
CA VAL A 18 4.96 -18.85 25.72
C VAL A 18 6.29 -18.25 25.30
N TYR A 19 6.63 -18.40 24.01
CA TYR A 19 7.29 -17.30 23.33
C TYR A 19 6.37 -16.11 23.59
N PRO A 20 6.88 -14.96 24.03
CA PRO A 20 6.07 -13.76 24.08
C PRO A 20 5.63 -13.50 22.65
N VAL A 21 4.45 -13.98 22.26
CA VAL A 21 3.77 -13.52 21.07
C VAL A 21 3.48 -12.08 21.42
N ILE A 22 4.31 -11.17 20.92
CA ILE A 22 4.15 -9.74 21.09
C ILE A 22 2.79 -9.43 20.46
N VAL A 23 1.74 -9.38 21.28
CA VAL A 23 0.41 -9.00 20.81
C VAL A 23 0.51 -7.52 20.50
N SER A 24 0.60 -7.18 19.22
CA SER A 24 0.59 -5.79 18.74
C SER A 24 -0.63 -5.09 19.35
N THR A 25 -0.41 -4.04 20.14
CA THR A 25 -1.46 -3.31 20.87
C THR A 25 -2.33 -2.41 19.99
N CYS A 26 -2.29 -2.60 18.66
CA CYS A 26 -3.02 -1.79 17.69
C CYS A 26 -4.10 -2.61 16.98
N GLY A 27 -5.20 -1.96 16.60
CA GLY A 27 -6.28 -2.57 15.80
C GLY A 27 -7.69 -2.14 16.18
N THR A 28 -7.89 -1.56 17.37
CA THR A 28 -9.17 -1.05 17.86
C THR A 28 -9.11 0.45 18.10
N SER A 29 -10.20 1.18 17.85
CA SER A 29 -10.28 2.61 18.15
C SER A 29 -10.07 2.83 19.66
N PRO A 30 -9.22 3.80 20.08
CA PRO A 30 -8.54 4.82 19.29
C PRO A 30 -7.14 4.42 18.76
N ASN A 31 -6.61 3.25 19.13
CA ASN A 31 -5.27 2.79 18.79
C ASN A 31 -5.28 1.95 17.50
N CYS A 32 -5.40 2.62 16.35
CA CYS A 32 -5.33 1.96 15.05
C CYS A 32 -3.88 1.68 14.61
N CYS A 33 -3.67 0.63 13.82
CA CYS A 33 -2.35 0.28 13.28
C CYS A 33 -1.89 1.26 12.18
N THR A 34 -0.61 1.19 11.80
CA THR A 34 0.15 2.16 10.98
C THR A 34 -0.42 2.53 9.59
N ASN A 35 -1.47 1.88 9.11
CA ASN A 35 -2.15 2.20 7.84
C ASN A 35 -3.64 2.47 8.01
N PHE A 36 -4.08 2.72 9.25
CA PHE A 36 -5.47 2.91 9.61
C PHE A 36 -5.64 4.14 10.49
N TYR A 37 -6.78 4.82 10.34
CA TYR A 37 -7.17 5.95 11.17
C TYR A 37 -8.47 5.66 11.92
N SER A 38 -8.70 6.37 13.03
CA SER A 38 -9.93 6.25 13.82
C SER A 38 -11.06 7.03 13.13
N SER A 39 -12.10 6.31 12.70
CA SER A 39 -13.32 6.93 12.16
C SER A 39 -14.28 7.35 13.27
N LYS A 40 -15.28 8.16 12.92
CA LYS A 40 -16.33 8.61 13.83
C LYS A 40 -17.16 7.45 14.40
N ASP A 41 -17.32 6.37 13.65
CA ASP A 41 -18.07 5.18 14.10
C ASP A 41 -17.20 4.20 14.91
N SER A 42 -16.17 4.70 15.62
CA SER A 42 -15.34 3.92 16.55
C SER A 42 -14.67 2.67 15.95
N HIS A 43 -14.39 2.69 14.65
CA HIS A 43 -13.67 1.63 13.95
C HIS A 43 -12.42 2.18 13.25
N CYS A 44 -11.46 1.30 13.00
CA CYS A 44 -10.25 1.62 12.26
C CYS A 44 -10.50 1.46 10.76
N VAL A 45 -10.26 2.52 9.99
CA VAL A 45 -10.46 2.54 8.53
C VAL A 45 -9.11 2.61 7.84
N ALA A 46 -8.94 1.85 6.77
CA ALA A 46 -7.72 1.86 5.98
C ALA A 46 -7.49 3.22 5.32
N CYS A 47 -6.23 3.64 5.24
CA CYS A 47 -5.83 4.83 4.52
C CYS A 47 -6.01 4.66 3.01
N GLN A 48 -6.16 5.80 2.32
CA GLN A 48 -6.15 5.83 0.86
C GLN A 48 -4.83 5.29 0.31
N THR A 49 -4.89 4.64 -0.84
CA THR A 49 -3.73 4.13 -1.58
C THR A 49 -2.62 5.17 -1.65
N GLY A 50 -1.41 4.77 -1.26
CA GLY A 50 -0.23 5.61 -1.25
C GLY A 50 -0.05 6.49 -0.02
N TYR A 51 -0.91 6.37 1.00
CA TYR A 51 -0.81 7.14 2.24
C TYR A 51 -0.84 6.25 3.48
N PHE A 52 -0.19 6.70 4.55
CA PHE A 52 -0.08 6.04 5.85
C PHE A 52 0.10 7.04 7.00
N GLY A 53 0.26 6.53 8.22
CA GLY A 53 0.54 7.33 9.41
C GLY A 53 -0.70 7.96 10.05
N PRO A 54 -0.52 8.89 11.02
CA PRO A 54 -1.62 9.54 11.71
C PRO A 54 -2.56 10.23 10.72
N ASN A 55 -3.85 9.87 10.76
CA ASN A 55 -4.87 10.40 9.86
C ASN A 55 -4.50 10.33 8.37
N CYS A 56 -3.70 9.32 7.98
CA CYS A 56 -3.30 9.10 6.58
C CYS A 56 -2.60 10.31 5.94
N SER A 57 -1.88 11.11 6.72
CA SER A 57 -1.27 12.36 6.24
C SER A 57 0.11 12.18 5.61
N LEU A 58 0.73 11.00 5.72
CA LEU A 58 2.07 10.74 5.22
C LEU A 58 2.01 9.93 3.91
N PRO A 59 2.66 10.36 2.82
CA PRO A 59 2.76 9.54 1.61
C PRO A 59 3.70 8.35 1.87
N CYS A 60 3.47 7.21 1.19
CA CYS A 60 4.33 6.03 1.31
C CYS A 60 5.80 6.39 1.11
N ARG A 61 6.65 5.92 2.03
CA ARG A 61 8.09 6.15 1.97
C ARG A 61 8.69 5.26 0.88
N TYR A 62 9.50 5.85 0.01
CA TYR A 62 10.35 5.13 -0.93
C TYR A 62 11.13 3.99 -0.24
N PRO A 63 11.17 2.77 -0.79
CA PRO A 63 10.75 2.40 -2.15
C PRO A 63 9.29 1.94 -2.27
N ASN A 64 8.44 2.18 -1.28
CA ASN A 64 7.10 1.59 -1.24
C ASN A 64 6.02 2.49 -1.85
N TYR A 65 4.96 1.86 -2.37
CA TYR A 65 3.78 2.53 -2.94
C TYR A 65 2.51 1.68 -2.78
N GLY A 66 1.38 2.26 -3.19
CA GLY A 66 0.10 1.57 -3.34
C GLY A 66 -0.62 1.32 -2.01
N LEU A 67 -1.50 0.31 -1.96
CA LEU A 67 -2.34 0.05 -0.79
C LEU A 67 -1.47 -0.34 0.41
N GLN A 68 -1.64 0.37 1.53
CA GLN A 68 -0.89 0.13 2.78
C GLN A 68 0.65 0.11 2.60
N CYS A 69 1.16 0.77 1.55
CA CYS A 69 2.57 0.77 1.19
C CYS A 69 3.19 -0.65 1.07
N GLN A 70 2.42 -1.63 0.59
CA GLN A 70 2.86 -3.02 0.48
C GLN A 70 3.56 -3.34 -0.85
N PHE A 71 3.51 -2.44 -1.82
CA PHE A 71 4.17 -2.64 -3.11
C PHE A 71 5.51 -1.91 -3.14
N GLU A 72 6.50 -2.49 -3.84
CA GLU A 72 7.85 -1.94 -3.96
C GLU A 72 8.10 -1.44 -5.39
N CYS A 73 8.62 -0.23 -5.52
CA CYS A 73 9.04 0.35 -6.79
C CYS A 73 10.30 -0.33 -7.31
N LYS A 74 10.17 -1.07 -8.41
CA LYS A 74 11.27 -1.69 -9.16
C LYS A 74 11.45 -1.00 -10.51
N CYS A 75 11.66 0.31 -10.45
CA CYS A 75 11.64 1.16 -11.63
C CYS A 75 12.96 1.08 -12.42
N GLU A 76 12.88 1.28 -13.73
CA GLU A 76 14.05 1.43 -14.59
C GLU A 76 14.74 2.79 -14.34
N GLN A 77 15.97 2.95 -14.83
CA GLN A 77 16.76 4.16 -14.59
C GLN A 77 15.99 5.43 -15.02
N LYS A 78 15.96 6.45 -14.15
CA LYS A 78 15.30 7.76 -14.33
C LYS A 78 13.77 7.79 -14.24
N GLN A 79 13.11 6.68 -13.89
CA GLN A 79 11.68 6.70 -13.54
C GLN A 79 11.45 7.25 -12.13
N TYR A 80 10.38 8.02 -11.94
CA TYR A 80 9.97 8.50 -10.63
C TYR A 80 9.04 7.46 -9.99
N CYS A 81 9.30 7.12 -8.72
CA CYS A 81 8.42 6.26 -7.94
C CYS A 81 7.33 7.13 -7.26
N ASN A 82 6.14 7.13 -7.83
CA ASN A 82 4.96 7.74 -7.26
C ASN A 82 4.41 6.86 -6.12
N HIS A 83 4.17 7.45 -4.95
CA HIS A 83 3.69 6.73 -3.77
C HIS A 83 2.30 6.08 -3.94
N ILE A 84 1.49 6.52 -4.91
CA ILE A 84 0.18 5.94 -5.23
C ILE A 84 0.31 4.88 -6.32
N THR A 85 0.91 5.23 -7.46
CA THR A 85 0.87 4.40 -8.68
C THR A 85 2.15 3.60 -8.95
N GLY A 86 3.24 3.84 -8.23
CA GLY A 86 4.53 3.22 -8.47
C GLY A 86 5.32 3.91 -9.57
N CYS A 87 5.96 3.15 -10.45
CA CYS A 87 6.89 3.67 -11.44
C CYS A 87 6.18 4.51 -12.52
N GLN A 88 6.53 5.79 -12.62
CA GLN A 88 6.09 6.69 -13.67
C GLN A 88 7.30 7.13 -14.52
N SER A 89 7.15 6.98 -15.83
CA SER A 89 8.08 7.53 -16.81
C SER A 89 8.07 9.06 -16.68
N THR A 90 9.21 9.69 -16.43
CA THR A 90 9.36 11.16 -16.46
C THR A 90 9.17 11.76 -17.87
N ILE A 91 8.85 10.91 -18.85
CA ILE A 91 8.41 11.26 -20.20
C ILE A 91 6.88 11.43 -20.20
N ASP A 92 6.33 12.28 -19.33
CA ASP A 92 5.02 12.83 -19.63
C ASP A 92 4.80 14.20 -18.98
N GLY A 93 5.50 15.19 -19.51
CA GLY A 93 5.10 16.59 -19.35
C GLY A 93 3.85 16.96 -20.15
N THR A 94 3.08 16.00 -20.66
CA THR A 94 1.98 16.25 -21.61
C THR A 94 0.78 15.28 -21.47
N ALA A 95 0.57 14.63 -20.32
CA ALA A 95 -0.57 13.74 -20.12
C ALA A 95 -1.87 14.53 -19.89
N TRP A 96 -2.35 15.17 -20.95
CA TRP A 96 -3.78 15.35 -21.17
C TRP A 96 -4.45 13.96 -21.11
N PRO A 97 -5.71 13.85 -20.64
CA PRO A 97 -6.32 12.57 -20.30
C PRO A 97 -6.31 11.62 -21.49
N VAL A 98 -5.52 10.54 -21.38
CA VAL A 98 -5.52 9.44 -22.34
C VAL A 98 -6.69 8.52 -22.01
N ASP A 99 -7.74 8.57 -22.80
CA ASP A 99 -8.81 7.58 -22.80
C ASP A 99 -8.35 6.28 -23.50
N ILE A 100 -8.82 5.15 -22.97
CA ILE A 100 -8.46 3.75 -23.29
C ILE A 100 -8.60 3.31 -24.76
N ASN A 101 -9.04 4.19 -25.66
CA ASN A 101 -9.09 3.95 -27.11
C ASN A 101 -8.02 4.74 -27.89
N GLY A 102 -7.07 5.41 -27.21
CA GLY A 102 -5.91 6.02 -27.88
C GLY A 102 -6.27 7.15 -28.86
N THR A 103 -7.36 7.89 -28.62
CA THR A 103 -7.72 9.05 -29.45
C THR A 103 -7.59 10.32 -28.65
N SER A 104 -6.48 11.04 -28.83
CA SER A 104 -6.29 12.35 -28.23
C SER A 104 -7.41 13.30 -28.68
N LYS A 105 -8.01 14.01 -27.73
CA LYS A 105 -9.06 15.02 -27.98
C LYS A 105 -8.57 16.22 -28.81
N ASP A 106 -7.31 16.22 -29.23
CA ASP A 106 -6.67 17.30 -30.00
C ASP A 106 -6.95 17.19 -31.51
N ALA A 107 -7.49 16.07 -31.99
CA ALA A 107 -7.93 15.95 -33.39
C ALA A 107 -9.13 16.86 -33.69
N PHE A 108 -10.09 16.98 -32.77
CA PHE A 108 -11.30 17.79 -32.99
C PHE A 108 -10.96 19.29 -33.06
N LEU A 109 -10.08 19.80 -32.18
CA LEU A 109 -9.68 21.21 -32.18
C LEU A 109 -8.88 21.60 -33.45
N LYS A 110 -8.02 20.70 -33.95
CA LYS A 110 -7.24 20.91 -35.18
C LYS A 110 -8.11 20.90 -36.44
N ILE A 111 -9.14 20.05 -36.50
CA ILE A 111 -10.08 20.01 -37.64
C ILE A 111 -10.86 21.33 -37.73
N THR A 112 -11.38 21.86 -36.62
CA THR A 112 -12.03 23.18 -36.62
C THR A 112 -11.08 24.32 -37.00
N ALA A 113 -9.80 24.25 -36.62
CA ALA A 113 -8.81 25.25 -36.99
C ALA A 113 -8.43 25.24 -38.48
N TRP A 114 -8.48 24.07 -39.16
CA TRP A 114 -8.27 23.97 -40.60
C TRP A 114 -9.49 24.44 -41.40
N LEU A 115 -10.70 24.05 -40.97
CA LEU A 115 -11.96 24.47 -41.61
C LEU A 115 -12.18 25.99 -41.55
N ASN A 116 -11.81 26.66 -40.46
CA ASN A 116 -11.89 28.13 -40.31
C ASN A 116 -10.81 28.91 -41.09
N ARG A 117 -9.85 28.23 -41.71
CA ARG A 117 -8.78 28.85 -42.51
C ARG A 117 -8.99 28.70 -44.02
N HIS A 118 -9.96 27.88 -44.43
CA HIS A 118 -10.33 27.63 -45.83
C HIS A 118 -11.80 27.98 -46.13
N PHE A 119 -12.46 28.71 -45.23
CA PHE A 119 -13.65 29.51 -45.49
C PHE A 119 -13.31 30.99 -45.28
#